data_AF-A0A7C7X4D9-F1
#
_entry.id   AF-A0A7C7X4D9-F1
#
_cell.length_a   1.000
_cell.length_b   1.000
_cell.length_c   1.000
_cell.angle_alpha   90.00
_cell.angle_beta   90.00
_cell.angle_gamma   90.00
#
_symmetry.space_group_name_H-M   'P 1'
#
loop_
_entity.id
_entity.type
_entity.pdbx_description
1 polymer ?
#
loop_
_entity_poly.entity_id
_entity_poly.type
_entity_poly.pdbx_seq_one_letter_code
_entity_poly.pdbx_strand_id
1 'polypeptide(L)'
;MTINASCSCGKTFRVKDELAGKKVKCSACGQPFTVPAPSNASPSSVAGPVTSCACGAQFRVTAKIAGKKVRCPKCKTICQMPAMSAAAGAGAAQAVVAEVAAPVDEDFWAGVSPPQPATEEGDNLFPQEPTSPKDDMSSSQASGYVIRQIHKGKTNEEIEEDLIGKGMKPYDAARLLETLAEGMRGEKKECSLVFFLLFSWDGEIPRSQYWLGCGIIYALQIAWMAGVLALGFGMIGAGPGATYGFDIMFWCINIPICILFWFMSVSVVLKRLNDLDMDWTWILMPIIPIVGGFIGLYLFIKLGFIRGVT
;
A
#
# COMPACT_ATOMS: atom_id res chain seq x y z
N MET A 1 3.39 -14.66 4.18
CA MET A 1 3.63 -15.05 5.59
C MET A 1 3.14 -16.48 5.78
N THR A 2 3.21 -17.05 6.99
CA THR A 2 2.73 -18.42 7.29
C THR A 2 1.66 -18.37 8.37
N ILE A 3 0.58 -19.12 8.16
CA ILE A 3 -0.54 -19.26 9.10
C ILE A 3 -0.42 -20.62 9.80
N ASN A 4 -0.59 -20.60 11.12
CA ASN A 4 -0.72 -21.83 11.90
C ASN A 4 -2.16 -22.31 11.83
N ALA A 5 -2.39 -23.48 11.24
CA ALA A 5 -3.71 -24.10 11.15
C ALA A 5 -3.73 -25.43 11.90
N SER A 6 -4.75 -25.64 12.74
CA SER A 6 -4.95 -26.89 13.47
C SER A 6 -5.91 -27.82 12.72
N CYS A 7 -5.53 -29.08 12.58
CA CYS A 7 -6.41 -30.12 12.05
C CYS A 7 -7.19 -30.78 13.20
N SER A 8 -8.33 -31.41 12.90
CA SER A 8 -9.16 -32.16 13.87
C SER A 8 -8.43 -33.34 14.53
N CYS A 9 -7.32 -33.81 13.95
CA CYS A 9 -6.45 -34.81 14.56
C CYS A 9 -5.51 -34.24 15.65
N GLY A 10 -5.56 -32.93 15.92
CA GLY A 10 -4.74 -32.26 16.95
C GLY A 10 -3.37 -31.79 16.48
N LYS A 11 -2.95 -32.12 15.25
CA LYS A 11 -1.68 -31.62 14.70
C LYS A 11 -1.83 -30.21 14.11
N THR A 12 -0.83 -29.37 14.35
CA THR A 12 -0.72 -28.02 13.81
C THR A 12 0.22 -27.98 12.61
N PHE A 13 -0.19 -27.29 11.54
CA PHE A 13 0.58 -27.13 10.31
C PHE A 13 0.86 -25.66 10.03
N ARG A 14 2.06 -25.36 9.54
CA ARG A 14 2.42 -24.05 8.99
C ARG A 14 2.11 -24.06 7.51
N VAL A 15 1.08 -23.32 7.12
CA VAL A 15 0.59 -23.26 5.74
C VAL A 15 0.85 -21.87 5.18
N LYS A 16 1.22 -21.76 3.90
CA LYS A 16 1.36 -20.46 3.21
C LYS A 16 0.01 -19.76 3.09
N ASP A 17 0.01 -18.43 3.13
CA ASP A 17 -1.20 -17.59 3.04
C ASP A 17 -2.05 -17.86 1.77
N GLU A 18 -1.44 -18.32 0.68
CA GLU A 18 -2.13 -18.65 -0.58
C GLU A 18 -3.15 -19.80 -0.48
N LEU A 19 -3.06 -20.58 0.60
CA LEU A 19 -3.95 -21.69 0.91
C LEU A 19 -5.00 -21.31 1.97
N ALA A 20 -4.99 -20.07 2.44
CA ALA A 20 -6.00 -19.56 3.36
C ALA A 20 -7.39 -19.61 2.71
N GLY A 21 -8.36 -20.23 3.38
CA GLY A 21 -9.72 -20.47 2.85
C GLY A 21 -9.85 -21.65 1.88
N LYS A 22 -8.75 -22.31 1.48
CA LYS A 22 -8.79 -23.51 0.63
C LYS A 22 -8.83 -24.78 1.47
N LYS A 23 -9.44 -25.84 0.92
CA LYS A 23 -9.44 -27.19 1.52
C LYS A 23 -8.13 -27.88 1.21
N VAL A 24 -7.38 -28.28 2.24
CA VAL A 24 -6.12 -29.02 2.11
C VAL A 24 -6.23 -30.33 2.85
N LYS A 25 -5.56 -31.37 2.35
CA LYS A 25 -5.51 -32.68 3.02
C LYS A 25 -4.48 -32.65 4.14
N CYS A 26 -4.86 -33.13 5.31
CA CYS A 26 -3.94 -33.31 6.43
C CYS A 26 -2.95 -34.43 6.13
N SER A 27 -1.64 -34.17 6.24
CA SER A 27 -0.60 -35.18 5.98
C SER A 27 -0.56 -36.30 7.03
N ALA A 28 -1.20 -36.11 8.19
CA ALA A 28 -1.20 -37.10 9.26
C ALA A 28 -2.44 -38.01 9.29
N CYS A 29 -3.63 -37.49 8.98
CA CYS A 29 -4.87 -38.27 9.03
C CYS A 29 -5.60 -38.39 7.68
N GLY A 30 -5.12 -37.71 6.63
CA GLY A 30 -5.72 -37.72 5.29
C GLY A 30 -7.04 -36.95 5.14
N GLN A 31 -7.65 -36.50 6.23
CA GLN A 31 -8.92 -35.76 6.18
C GLN A 31 -8.73 -34.35 5.59
N PRO A 32 -9.61 -33.90 4.68
CA PRO A 32 -9.59 -32.55 4.17
C PRO A 32 -10.08 -31.58 5.25
N PHE A 33 -9.31 -30.54 5.53
CA PHE A 33 -9.71 -29.46 6.43
C PHE A 33 -9.53 -28.10 5.74
N THR A 34 -10.35 -27.13 6.12
CA THR A 34 -10.27 -25.77 5.58
C THR A 34 -9.31 -24.94 6.43
N VAL A 35 -8.31 -24.32 5.79
CA VAL A 35 -7.40 -23.40 6.49
C VAL A 35 -8.20 -22.13 6.83
N PRO A 36 -8.21 -21.68 8.10
CA PRO A 36 -8.89 -20.45 8.47
C PRO A 36 -8.27 -19.29 7.68
N ALA A 37 -9.08 -18.61 6.89
CA ALA A 37 -8.66 -17.37 6.28
C ALA A 37 -8.36 -16.38 7.42
N PRO A 38 -7.23 -15.64 7.39
CA PRO A 38 -7.06 -14.52 8.29
C PRO A 38 -8.24 -13.61 8.01
N SER A 39 -9.18 -13.56 8.95
CA SER A 39 -10.24 -12.58 8.89
C SER A 39 -9.51 -11.25 8.89
N ASN A 40 -9.53 -10.54 7.76
CA ASN A 40 -9.31 -9.11 7.72
C ASN A 40 -10.47 -8.46 8.49
N ALA A 41 -10.52 -8.73 9.79
CA ALA A 41 -11.32 -8.04 10.76
C ALA A 41 -10.67 -6.68 10.90
N SER A 42 -11.12 -5.76 10.04
CA SER A 42 -11.04 -4.34 10.31
C SER A 42 -11.45 -4.12 11.79
N PRO A 43 -10.60 -3.53 12.63
CA PRO A 43 -10.96 -3.27 14.01
C PRO A 43 -12.06 -2.20 14.03
N SER A 44 -13.11 -2.44 14.82
CA SER A 44 -14.24 -1.52 15.09
C SER A 44 -15.38 -1.43 14.06
N SER A 45 -16.09 -2.55 13.87
CA SER A 45 -17.56 -2.47 14.01
C SER A 45 -17.89 -2.56 15.50
N VAL A 46 -17.92 -1.42 16.19
CA VAL A 46 -18.51 -1.32 17.53
C VAL A 46 -19.91 -1.92 17.42
N ALA A 47 -20.13 -3.07 18.06
CA ALA A 47 -21.42 -3.73 18.08
C ALA A 47 -22.41 -2.78 18.77
N GLY A 48 -23.17 -2.03 17.98
CA GLY A 48 -24.22 -1.16 18.48
C GLY A 48 -25.23 -1.98 19.30
N PRO A 49 -25.90 -1.34 20.29
CA PRO A 49 -26.84 -2.02 21.16
C PRO A 49 -27.94 -2.70 20.32
N VAL A 50 -28.14 -3.99 20.57
CA VAL A 50 -29.25 -4.75 19.97
C VAL A 50 -30.51 -4.34 20.73
N THR A 51 -31.47 -3.75 20.02
CA THR A 51 -32.78 -3.38 20.60
C THR A 51 -33.83 -4.38 20.15
N SER A 52 -34.64 -4.87 21.08
CA SER A 52 -35.82 -5.70 20.81
C SER A 52 -37.05 -4.83 20.69
N CYS A 53 -37.87 -5.03 19.65
CA CYS A 53 -39.20 -4.44 19.59
C CYS A 53 -40.25 -5.43 20.13
N ALA A 54 -41.44 -4.94 20.52
CA ALA A 54 -42.51 -5.74 21.13
C ALA A 54 -42.98 -6.96 20.30
N CYS A 55 -42.73 -6.96 18.99
CA CYS A 55 -42.98 -8.10 18.11
C CYS A 55 -41.92 -9.22 18.18
N GLY A 56 -40.91 -9.09 19.06
CA GLY A 56 -39.81 -10.05 19.20
C GLY A 56 -38.68 -9.88 18.19
N ALA A 57 -38.78 -8.94 17.26
CA ALA A 57 -37.70 -8.65 16.31
C ALA A 57 -36.53 -7.93 17.01
N GLN A 58 -35.32 -8.45 16.84
CA GLN A 58 -34.09 -7.81 17.26
C GLN A 58 -33.40 -7.18 16.05
N PHE A 59 -33.01 -5.92 16.15
CA PHE A 59 -32.22 -5.25 15.12
C PHE A 59 -31.17 -4.36 15.76
N ARG A 60 -30.03 -4.23 15.08
CA ARG A 60 -28.92 -3.38 15.53
C ARG A 60 -29.16 -1.95 15.07
N VAL A 61 -28.89 -1.02 15.96
CA VAL A 61 -29.11 0.40 15.70
C VAL A 61 -27.80 1.14 15.89
N THR A 62 -27.51 2.04 14.96
CA THR A 62 -26.35 2.92 15.04
C THR A 62 -26.56 4.00 16.10
N ALA A 63 -25.49 4.44 16.76
CA ALA A 63 -25.56 5.44 17.82
C ALA A 63 -26.25 6.75 17.40
N LYS A 64 -26.26 7.08 16.10
CA LYS A 64 -26.92 8.27 15.52
C LYS A 64 -28.45 8.29 15.68
N ILE A 65 -29.08 7.14 15.93
CA ILE A 65 -30.55 7.02 16.05
C ILE A 65 -31.01 6.79 17.50
N ALA A 66 -30.09 6.76 18.47
CA ALA A 66 -30.43 6.64 19.89
C ALA A 66 -31.34 7.80 20.33
N GLY A 67 -32.41 7.48 21.05
CA GLY A 67 -33.42 8.45 21.52
C GLY A 67 -34.44 8.93 20.46
N LYS A 68 -34.35 8.48 19.20
CA LYS A 68 -35.36 8.79 18.17
C LYS A 68 -36.38 7.66 18.03
N LYS A 69 -37.60 8.01 17.58
CA LYS A 69 -38.67 7.05 17.25
C LYS A 69 -38.37 6.41 15.89
N VAL A 70 -38.20 5.09 15.86
CA VAL A 70 -37.89 4.34 14.62
C VAL A 70 -38.99 3.30 14.38
N ARG A 71 -39.36 3.08 13.11
CA ARG A 71 -40.32 2.02 12.73
C ARG A 71 -39.62 0.67 12.67
N CYS A 72 -40.21 -0.35 13.30
CA CYS A 72 -39.70 -1.71 13.21
C CYS A 72 -39.81 -2.25 11.77
N PRO A 73 -38.77 -2.89 11.22
CA PRO A 73 -38.82 -3.45 9.87
C PRO A 73 -39.81 -4.63 9.73
N LYS A 74 -40.13 -5.34 10.82
CA LYS A 74 -41.09 -6.46 10.79
C LYS A 74 -42.55 -6.01 10.94
N CYS A 75 -42.88 -5.25 11.98
CA CYS A 75 -44.28 -4.91 12.29
C CYS A 75 -44.69 -3.48 11.92
N LYS A 76 -43.76 -2.63 11.46
CA LYS A 76 -43.97 -1.20 11.14
C LYS A 76 -44.41 -0.31 12.31
N THR A 77 -44.61 -0.87 13.50
CA THR A 77 -44.91 -0.13 14.73
C THR A 77 -43.72 0.78 15.11
N ILE A 78 -44.04 1.95 15.64
CA ILE A 78 -43.06 2.93 16.11
C ILE A 78 -42.53 2.47 17.48
N CYS A 79 -41.28 2.02 17.55
CA CYS A 79 -40.62 1.62 18.81
C CYS A 79 -39.76 2.80 19.32
N GLN A 80 -39.82 3.11 20.61
CA GLN A 80 -38.95 4.13 21.23
C GLN A 80 -37.63 3.50 21.62
N MET A 81 -36.52 4.13 21.23
CA MET A 81 -35.19 3.66 21.58
C MET A 81 -34.75 4.24 22.91
N PRO A 82 -34.18 3.42 23.82
CA PRO A 82 -33.65 3.93 25.07
C PRO A 82 -32.56 4.95 24.77
N ALA A 83 -32.66 6.13 25.40
CA ALA A 83 -31.58 7.11 25.35
C ALA A 83 -30.35 6.46 26.01
N MET A 84 -29.23 6.41 25.30
CA MET A 84 -27.98 5.98 25.91
C MET A 84 -27.65 7.01 26.99
N SER A 85 -27.80 6.62 28.26
CA SER A 85 -27.48 7.48 29.39
C SER A 85 -26.00 7.82 29.31
N ALA A 86 -25.68 9.08 29.06
CA ALA A 86 -24.32 9.61 28.88
C ALA A 86 -23.51 9.68 30.19
N ALA A 87 -23.80 8.83 31.17
CA ALA A 87 -23.24 8.90 32.52
C ALA A 87 -22.64 7.56 32.96
N ALA A 88 -21.43 7.25 32.48
CA ALA A 88 -20.41 6.45 33.17
C ALA A 88 -19.16 6.34 32.29
N GLY A 89 -18.20 7.26 32.47
CA GLY A 89 -16.95 7.24 31.71
C GLY A 89 -15.96 8.35 32.07
N ALA A 90 -15.91 8.74 33.34
CA ALA A 90 -14.81 9.53 33.90
C ALA A 90 -14.37 8.85 35.20
N GLY A 91 -13.27 8.10 35.16
CA GLY A 91 -12.62 7.58 36.37
C GLY A 91 -11.84 6.28 36.19
N ALA A 92 -10.59 6.33 36.67
CA ALA A 92 -9.69 5.22 37.02
C ALA A 92 -8.86 4.55 35.91
N ALA A 93 -7.79 5.25 35.52
CA ALA A 93 -6.51 4.61 35.21
C ALA A 93 -5.78 4.29 36.54
N GLN A 94 -5.63 3.00 36.86
CA GLN A 94 -4.64 2.45 37.80
C GLN A 94 -4.23 1.08 37.20
N ALA A 95 -3.00 0.94 36.72
CA ALA A 95 -1.83 0.50 37.50
C ALA A 95 -1.90 -0.99 37.86
N VAL A 96 -1.39 -1.83 36.96
CA VAL A 96 -0.75 -3.12 37.28
C VAL A 96 0.35 -3.37 36.25
N VAL A 97 1.56 -2.99 36.61
CA VAL A 97 2.81 -3.52 36.05
C VAL A 97 3.54 -4.16 37.23
N ALA A 98 3.57 -5.48 37.26
CA ALA A 98 4.46 -6.32 38.06
C ALA A 98 4.49 -7.68 37.35
N GLU A 99 5.56 -7.98 36.61
CA GLU A 99 6.73 -8.69 37.12
C GLU A 99 6.55 -10.21 36.99
N VAL A 100 7.04 -10.77 35.89
CA VAL A 100 7.74 -12.07 35.86
C VAL A 100 8.77 -12.01 34.72
N ALA A 101 10.01 -11.73 35.08
CA ALA A 101 11.17 -12.08 34.28
C ALA A 101 11.59 -13.49 34.71
N ALA A 102 11.63 -14.43 33.77
CA ALA A 102 12.34 -15.69 33.92
C ALA A 102 13.28 -15.86 32.71
N PRO A 103 14.51 -16.35 32.90
CA PRO A 103 15.48 -16.52 31.83
C PRO A 103 15.06 -17.67 30.91
N VAL A 104 15.24 -17.48 29.61
CA VAL A 104 15.12 -18.54 28.61
C VAL A 104 16.50 -19.12 28.40
N ASP A 105 16.57 -20.43 28.52
CA ASP A 105 17.75 -21.27 28.53
C ASP A 105 18.30 -21.42 27.09
N GLU A 106 19.59 -21.16 26.91
CA GLU A 106 20.29 -21.10 25.60
C GLU A 106 20.68 -22.46 24.99
N ASP A 107 20.17 -23.60 25.50
CA ASP A 107 20.69 -24.94 25.14
C ASP A 107 19.86 -25.74 24.11
N PHE A 108 18.87 -25.13 23.43
CA PHE A 108 17.97 -25.91 22.57
C PHE A 108 18.50 -26.23 21.15
N TRP A 109 19.60 -25.63 20.70
CA TRP A 109 20.08 -25.76 19.31
C TRP A 109 21.17 -26.81 19.04
N ALA A 110 21.56 -27.63 20.03
CA ALA A 110 22.66 -28.58 19.91
C ALA A 110 22.35 -29.90 19.15
N GLY A 111 21.29 -29.99 18.34
CA GLY A 111 20.77 -31.29 17.90
C GLY A 111 20.35 -31.48 16.44
N VAL A 112 20.70 -30.60 15.50
CA VAL A 112 20.29 -30.78 14.09
C VAL A 112 21.49 -31.12 13.21
N SER A 113 21.70 -32.42 13.00
CA SER A 113 22.64 -32.93 12.01
C SER A 113 22.19 -32.54 10.58
N PRO A 114 23.11 -32.10 9.71
CA PRO A 114 22.78 -31.84 8.31
C PRO A 114 22.47 -33.14 7.56
N PRO A 115 21.46 -33.17 6.65
CA PRO A 115 21.20 -34.32 5.80
C PRO A 115 22.30 -34.48 4.75
N GLN A 116 22.74 -35.73 4.55
CA GLN A 116 23.74 -36.11 3.56
C GLN A 116 23.19 -35.94 2.12
N PRO A 117 24.05 -35.59 1.14
CA PRO A 117 23.66 -35.51 -0.26
C PRO A 117 23.42 -36.90 -0.84
N ALA A 118 22.25 -37.08 -1.47
CA ALA A 118 21.91 -38.26 -2.23
C ALA A 118 22.68 -38.28 -3.56
N THR A 119 23.20 -39.45 -3.87
CA THR A 119 23.88 -39.86 -5.09
C THR A 119 23.02 -39.64 -6.34
N GLU A 120 23.56 -38.91 -7.32
CA GLU A 120 23.06 -38.82 -8.69
C GLU A 120 23.61 -40.00 -9.50
N GLU A 121 22.75 -40.92 -9.91
CA GLU A 121 23.04 -41.88 -10.98
C GLU A 121 21.70 -42.24 -11.65
N GLY A 122 21.51 -41.77 -12.88
CA GLY A 122 20.21 -41.85 -13.57
C GLY A 122 20.25 -41.26 -14.97
N ASP A 123 20.90 -41.99 -15.88
CA ASP A 123 20.70 -42.09 -17.33
C ASP A 123 19.71 -41.11 -18.00
N ASN A 124 20.26 -40.05 -18.60
CA ASN A 124 19.58 -39.23 -19.58
C ASN A 124 19.82 -39.76 -21.00
N LEU A 125 19.03 -40.74 -21.44
CA LEU A 125 18.78 -40.97 -22.87
C LEU A 125 17.59 -40.12 -23.32
N PHE A 126 17.87 -38.88 -23.72
CA PHE A 126 16.95 -38.10 -24.55
C PHE A 126 17.56 -37.91 -25.95
N PRO A 127 16.78 -38.12 -27.04
CA PRO A 127 17.26 -37.91 -28.40
C PRO A 127 17.65 -36.44 -28.61
N GLN A 128 18.87 -36.20 -29.10
CA GLN A 128 19.30 -34.88 -29.51
C GLN A 128 18.54 -34.45 -30.77
N GLU A 129 17.79 -33.35 -30.67
CA GLU A 129 17.22 -32.66 -31.82
C GLU A 129 18.35 -32.09 -32.71
N PRO A 130 18.16 -32.07 -34.04
CA PRO A 130 19.18 -31.65 -34.99
C PRO A 130 19.49 -30.15 -34.86
N THR A 131 20.77 -29.84 -34.66
CA THR A 131 21.33 -28.49 -34.66
C THR A 131 21.33 -27.92 -36.08
N SER A 132 20.35 -27.06 -36.37
CA SER A 132 20.39 -26.18 -37.54
C SER A 132 20.91 -24.81 -37.10
N PRO A 133 22.05 -24.33 -37.64
CA PRO A 133 22.61 -23.03 -37.27
C PRO A 133 21.89 -21.94 -38.05
N LYS A 134 20.80 -21.44 -37.48
CA LYS A 134 20.35 -20.07 -37.70
C LYS A 134 20.66 -19.32 -36.42
N ASP A 135 21.25 -18.14 -36.54
CA ASP A 135 21.65 -17.33 -35.39
C ASP A 135 20.44 -17.04 -34.50
N ASP A 136 20.26 -17.86 -33.46
CA ASP A 136 19.16 -17.73 -32.52
C ASP A 136 19.29 -16.39 -31.81
N MET A 137 18.33 -15.50 -32.07
CA MET A 137 18.28 -14.17 -31.48
C MET A 137 18.22 -14.32 -29.95
N SER A 138 19.21 -13.77 -29.25
CA SER A 138 19.27 -13.87 -27.78
C SER A 138 18.04 -13.25 -27.12
N SER A 139 17.62 -13.76 -25.96
CA SER A 139 16.40 -13.28 -25.27
C SER A 139 16.42 -11.78 -24.93
N SER A 140 17.62 -11.22 -24.71
CA SER A 140 17.81 -9.79 -24.48
C SER A 140 17.60 -8.97 -25.74
N GLN A 141 18.07 -9.43 -26.90
CA GLN A 141 17.83 -8.79 -28.20
C GLN A 141 16.35 -8.86 -28.60
N ALA A 142 15.69 -9.99 -28.35
CA ALA A 142 14.25 -10.14 -28.54
C ALA A 142 13.44 -9.11 -27.73
N SER A 143 13.76 -8.97 -26.44
CA SER A 143 13.07 -8.03 -25.55
C SER A 143 13.25 -6.58 -26.02
N GLY A 144 14.47 -6.19 -26.38
CA GLY A 144 14.75 -4.85 -26.91
C GLY A 144 14.08 -4.57 -28.26
N TYR A 145 13.92 -5.59 -29.10
CA TYR A 145 13.18 -5.49 -30.36
C TYR A 145 11.69 -5.21 -30.13
N VAL A 146 11.06 -5.98 -29.24
CA VAL A 146 9.64 -5.83 -28.92
C VAL A 146 9.34 -4.44 -28.35
N ILE A 147 10.12 -3.97 -27.38
CA ILE A 147 9.95 -2.63 -26.80
C ILE A 147 10.00 -1.54 -27.89
N ARG A 148 10.93 -1.66 -28.85
CA ARG A 148 11.07 -0.71 -29.95
C ARG A 148 9.88 -0.74 -30.91
N GLN A 149 9.27 -1.91 -31.15
CA GLN A 149 8.08 -2.03 -32.01
C GLN A 149 6.81 -1.51 -31.34
N ILE A 150 6.66 -1.74 -30.02
CA ILE A 150 5.58 -1.15 -29.23
C ILE A 150 5.63 0.37 -29.28
N HIS A 151 6.82 0.96 -29.18
CA HIS A 151 7.01 2.42 -29.34
C HIS A 151 6.63 2.95 -30.72
N LYS A 152 6.68 2.11 -31.76
CA LYS A 152 6.21 2.46 -33.11
C LYS A 152 4.69 2.31 -33.27
N GLY A 153 3.98 1.90 -32.23
CA GLY A 153 2.53 1.74 -32.23
C GLY A 153 2.03 0.46 -32.91
N LYS A 154 2.91 -0.53 -33.15
CA LYS A 154 2.48 -1.83 -33.68
C LYS A 154 1.61 -2.56 -32.66
N THR A 155 0.63 -3.31 -33.15
CA THR A 155 -0.20 -4.18 -32.29
C THR A 155 0.59 -5.40 -31.83
N ASN A 156 0.18 -6.02 -30.72
CA ASN A 156 0.87 -7.21 -30.21
C ASN A 156 0.87 -8.36 -31.23
N GLU A 157 -0.19 -8.49 -32.02
CA GLU A 157 -0.33 -9.51 -33.08
C GLU A 157 0.71 -9.31 -34.19
N GLU A 158 0.89 -8.07 -34.67
CA GLU A 158 1.90 -7.74 -35.68
C GLU A 158 3.33 -8.00 -35.18
N ILE A 159 3.57 -7.79 -33.88
CA ILE A 159 4.87 -8.04 -33.26
C ILE A 159 5.12 -9.54 -33.13
N GLU A 160 4.11 -10.32 -32.77
CA GLU A 160 4.19 -11.77 -32.68
C GLU A 160 4.50 -12.39 -34.05
N GLU A 161 3.81 -11.98 -35.11
CA GLU A 161 4.08 -12.43 -36.48
C GLU A 161 5.52 -12.10 -36.93
N ASP A 162 6.01 -10.91 -36.61
CA ASP A 162 7.37 -10.46 -36.94
C ASP A 162 8.45 -11.23 -36.13
N LEU A 163 8.15 -11.62 -34.89
CA LEU A 163 9.02 -12.48 -34.08
C LEU A 163 9.05 -13.92 -34.62
N ILE A 164 7.90 -14.47 -35.01
CA ILE A 164 7.80 -15.79 -35.63
C ILE A 164 8.54 -15.81 -36.97
N GLY A 165 8.41 -14.74 -37.77
CA GLY A 165 9.16 -14.57 -39.02
C GLY A 165 10.69 -14.54 -38.84
N LYS A 166 11.15 -14.18 -37.64
CA LYS A 166 12.57 -14.20 -37.25
C LYS A 166 13.03 -15.52 -36.63
N GLY A 167 12.19 -16.56 -36.68
CA GLY A 167 12.53 -17.91 -36.23
C GLY A 167 12.22 -18.18 -34.76
N MET A 168 11.55 -17.27 -34.05
CA MET A 168 11.08 -17.55 -32.69
C MET A 168 9.92 -18.53 -32.71
N LYS A 169 9.90 -19.48 -31.78
CA LYS A 169 8.76 -20.39 -31.64
C LYS A 169 7.52 -19.58 -31.19
N PRO A 170 6.31 -19.87 -31.71
CA PRO A 170 5.12 -19.08 -31.40
C PRO A 170 4.84 -18.94 -29.91
N TYR A 171 5.05 -20.01 -29.14
CA TYR A 171 4.81 -20.00 -27.69
C TYR A 171 5.77 -19.08 -26.92
N ASP A 172 7.03 -18.96 -27.37
CA ASP A 172 8.03 -18.10 -26.73
C ASP A 172 7.76 -16.62 -27.03
N ALA A 173 7.31 -16.32 -28.26
CA ALA A 173 6.91 -14.98 -28.67
C ALA A 173 5.73 -14.46 -27.85
N ALA A 174 4.66 -15.27 -27.71
CA ALA A 174 3.48 -14.92 -26.92
C ALA A 174 3.83 -14.70 -25.43
N ARG A 175 4.64 -15.57 -24.83
CA ARG A 175 5.06 -15.45 -23.42
C ARG A 175 5.92 -14.21 -23.18
N LEU A 176 6.79 -13.87 -24.12
CA LEU A 176 7.63 -12.67 -24.04
C LEU A 176 6.78 -11.38 -24.15
N LEU A 177 5.78 -11.37 -25.01
CA LEU A 177 4.82 -10.26 -25.09
C LEU A 177 3.99 -10.11 -23.81
N GLU A 178 3.54 -11.22 -23.21
CA GLU A 178 2.75 -11.18 -21.96
C GLU A 178 3.59 -10.64 -20.79
N THR A 179 4.81 -11.15 -20.62
CA THR A 179 5.73 -10.68 -19.57
C THR A 179 6.11 -9.20 -19.73
N LEU A 180 6.34 -8.72 -20.95
CA LEU A 180 6.57 -7.30 -21.20
C LEU A 180 5.30 -6.45 -21.01
N ALA A 181 4.13 -6.96 -21.39
CA ALA A 181 2.87 -6.27 -21.16
C ALA A 181 2.55 -6.12 -19.67
N GLU A 182 2.85 -7.13 -18.85
CA GLU A 182 2.75 -7.04 -17.38
C GLU A 182 3.73 -6.02 -16.80
N GLY A 183 5.00 -6.03 -17.24
CA GLY A 183 6.02 -5.07 -16.83
C GLY A 183 5.63 -3.62 -17.14
N MET A 184 5.23 -3.35 -18.39
CA MET A 184 4.79 -2.02 -18.81
C MET A 184 3.49 -1.58 -18.12
N ARG A 185 2.59 -2.53 -17.81
CA ARG A 185 1.36 -2.23 -17.03
C ARG A 185 1.71 -1.84 -15.59
N GLY A 186 2.78 -2.40 -15.02
CA GLY A 186 3.35 -1.97 -13.74
C GLY A 186 3.89 -0.54 -13.80
N GLU A 187 4.78 -0.26 -14.74
CA GLU A 187 5.42 1.07 -14.89
C GLU A 187 4.41 2.18 -15.21
N LYS A 188 3.44 1.89 -16.09
CA LYS A 188 2.36 2.84 -16.40
C LYS A 188 1.48 3.13 -15.18
N LYS A 189 1.28 2.14 -14.30
CA LYS A 189 0.58 2.36 -13.02
C LYS A 189 1.41 3.22 -12.08
N GLU A 190 2.71 3.03 -11.98
CA GLU A 190 3.56 3.82 -11.07
C GLU A 190 3.65 5.30 -11.48
N CYS A 191 3.89 5.58 -12.77
CA CYS A 191 3.91 6.96 -13.29
C CYS A 191 2.54 7.64 -13.19
N SER A 192 1.47 6.90 -13.50
CA SER A 192 0.11 7.39 -13.30
C SER A 192 -0.20 7.60 -11.81
N LEU A 193 0.35 6.77 -10.93
CA LEU A 193 0.09 6.84 -9.49
C LEU A 193 0.77 8.06 -8.90
N VAL A 194 2.02 8.38 -9.24
CA VAL A 194 2.70 9.59 -8.75
C VAL A 194 1.98 10.85 -9.21
N PHE A 195 1.60 10.93 -10.49
CA PHE A 195 0.83 12.05 -11.02
C PHE A 195 -0.55 12.16 -10.33
N PHE A 196 -1.25 11.05 -10.17
CA PHE A 196 -2.54 11.01 -9.47
C PHE A 196 -2.38 11.33 -7.98
N LEU A 197 -1.29 10.93 -7.34
CA LEU A 197 -1.03 11.21 -5.93
C LEU A 197 -0.85 12.71 -5.69
N LEU A 198 -0.10 13.37 -6.58
CA LEU A 198 0.30 14.77 -6.44
C LEU A 198 -0.73 15.76 -7.00
N PHE A 199 -1.48 15.38 -8.04
CA PHE A 199 -2.40 16.30 -8.75
C PHE A 199 -3.89 15.92 -8.67
N SER A 200 -4.25 14.68 -8.34
CA SER A 200 -5.66 14.33 -8.11
C SER A 200 -6.09 14.77 -6.72
N TRP A 201 -7.38 15.05 -6.53
CA TRP A 201 -7.99 15.32 -5.22
C TRP A 201 -8.85 14.13 -4.74
N ASP A 202 -9.13 13.17 -5.62
CA ASP A 202 -9.93 11.99 -5.30
C ASP A 202 -9.04 10.81 -4.91
N GLY A 203 -9.53 10.02 -3.95
CA GLY A 203 -9.00 8.70 -3.58
C GLY A 203 -8.44 8.60 -2.17
N GLU A 204 -8.69 7.45 -1.54
CA GLU A 204 -8.08 7.04 -0.27
C GLU A 204 -6.59 6.72 -0.51
N ILE A 205 -5.69 7.26 0.32
CA ILE A 205 -4.24 7.04 0.18
C ILE A 205 -3.74 6.11 1.29
N PRO A 206 -3.06 4.99 0.94
CA PRO A 206 -2.41 4.16 1.93
C PRO A 206 -1.24 4.92 2.57
N ARG A 207 -1.06 4.72 3.88
CA ARG A 207 -0.12 5.47 4.73
C ARG A 207 1.32 5.53 4.20
N SER A 208 1.83 4.47 3.58
CA SER A 208 3.17 4.45 3.00
C SER A 208 3.30 5.42 1.81
N GLN A 209 2.29 5.50 0.95
CA GLN A 209 2.27 6.41 -0.19
C GLN A 209 2.13 7.87 0.25
N TYR A 210 1.41 8.14 1.34
CA TYR A 210 1.35 9.48 1.94
C TYR A 210 2.75 9.98 2.32
N TRP A 211 3.51 9.20 3.10
CA TRP A 211 4.85 9.60 3.53
C TRP A 211 5.85 9.69 2.37
N LEU A 212 5.74 8.80 1.38
CA LEU A 212 6.53 8.89 0.16
C LEU A 212 6.23 10.18 -0.60
N GLY A 213 4.95 10.52 -0.78
CA GLY A 213 4.51 11.76 -1.43
C GLY A 213 5.00 13.01 -0.70
N CYS A 214 4.82 13.07 0.62
CA CYS A 214 5.36 14.15 1.44
C CYS A 214 6.89 14.24 1.34
N GLY A 215 7.59 13.11 1.42
CA GLY A 215 9.05 13.05 1.32
C GLY A 215 9.57 13.56 -0.03
N ILE A 216 8.95 13.15 -1.14
CA ILE A 216 9.30 13.62 -2.48
C ILE A 216 9.07 15.13 -2.60
N ILE A 217 7.93 15.64 -2.14
CA ILE A 217 7.62 17.09 -2.19
C ILE A 217 8.66 17.88 -1.38
N TYR A 218 8.97 17.45 -0.15
CA TYR A 218 9.98 18.13 0.67
C TYR A 218 11.38 18.07 0.06
N ALA A 219 11.78 16.93 -0.52
CA ALA A 219 13.06 16.80 -1.20
C ALA A 219 13.16 17.76 -2.41
N LEU A 220 12.11 17.84 -3.22
CA LEU A 220 12.03 18.79 -4.34
C LEU A 220 12.08 20.24 -3.87
N GLN A 221 11.39 20.55 -2.77
CA GLN A 221 11.40 21.89 -2.17
C GLN A 221 12.78 22.26 -1.64
N ILE A 222 13.47 21.35 -0.95
CA ILE A 222 14.84 21.57 -0.46
C ILE A 222 15.80 21.77 -1.63
N ALA A 223 15.71 20.93 -2.68
CA ALA A 223 16.53 21.07 -3.88
C ALA A 223 16.30 22.42 -4.58
N TRP A 224 15.03 22.84 -4.72
CA TRP A 224 14.67 24.15 -5.28
C TRP A 224 15.24 25.30 -4.44
N MET A 225 15.05 25.27 -3.12
CA MET A 225 15.55 26.30 -2.20
C MET A 225 17.08 26.37 -2.18
N ALA A 226 17.77 25.23 -2.26
CA ALA A 226 19.23 25.18 -2.37
C ALA A 226 19.72 25.79 -3.69
N GLY A 227 19.04 25.52 -4.81
CA GLY A 227 19.34 26.12 -6.11
C GLY A 227 19.14 27.64 -6.11
N VAL A 228 18.03 28.10 -5.53
CA VAL A 228 17.72 29.52 -5.31
C VAL A 228 18.80 30.20 -4.45
N LEU A 229 19.21 29.56 -3.35
CA LEU A 229 20.23 30.09 -2.46
C LEU A 229 21.58 30.17 -3.17
N ALA A 230 21.98 29.13 -3.90
CA ALA A 230 23.23 29.10 -4.67
C ALA A 230 23.26 30.21 -5.75
N LEU A 231 22.16 30.40 -6.46
CA LEU A 231 22.00 31.49 -7.43
C LEU A 231 22.10 32.87 -6.75
N GLY A 232 21.45 33.05 -5.60
CA GLY A 232 21.52 34.28 -4.81
C GLY A 232 22.94 34.60 -4.34
N PHE A 233 23.67 33.62 -3.81
CA PHE A 233 25.07 33.78 -3.40
C PHE A 233 25.99 34.16 -4.56
N GLY A 234 25.77 33.57 -5.75
CA GLY A 234 26.52 33.92 -6.96
C GLY A 234 26.38 35.38 -7.38
N MET A 235 25.26 36.03 -7.02
CA MET A 235 24.96 37.41 -7.41
C MET A 235 25.50 38.48 -6.45
N ILE A 236 25.99 38.11 -5.26
CA ILE A 236 26.50 39.06 -4.25
C ILE A 236 27.67 39.92 -4.79
N GLY A 237 28.40 39.44 -5.80
CA GLY A 237 29.50 40.17 -6.45
C GLY A 237 29.13 41.02 -7.67
N ALA A 238 27.88 40.98 -8.16
CA ALA A 238 27.52 41.50 -9.48
C ALA A 238 27.22 43.03 -9.56
N GLY A 239 27.37 43.75 -8.45
CA GLY A 239 27.12 45.19 -8.39
C GLY A 239 25.62 45.57 -8.44
N PRO A 240 25.26 46.84 -8.12
CA PRO A 240 23.88 47.22 -7.83
C PRO A 240 22.93 47.13 -9.04
N GLY A 241 23.42 47.35 -10.26
CA GLY A 241 22.57 47.35 -11.47
C GLY A 241 22.05 45.96 -11.85
N ALA A 242 22.80 44.90 -11.56
CA ALA A 242 22.41 43.52 -11.85
C ALA A 242 21.36 42.99 -10.86
N THR A 243 21.31 43.54 -9.64
CA THR A 243 20.41 43.06 -8.58
C THR A 243 18.93 43.34 -8.87
N TYR A 244 18.57 44.53 -9.34
CA TYR A 244 17.16 44.90 -9.60
C TYR A 244 16.52 44.09 -10.74
N GLY A 245 17.26 43.82 -11.83
CA GLY A 245 16.76 43.00 -12.94
C GLY A 245 16.60 41.53 -12.55
N PHE A 246 17.51 41.02 -11.72
CA PHE A 246 17.41 39.67 -11.17
C PHE A 246 16.23 39.54 -10.21
N ASP A 247 15.97 40.54 -9.36
CA ASP A 247 14.90 40.51 -8.35
C ASP A 247 13.53 40.28 -8.99
N ILE A 248 13.19 41.04 -10.03
CA ILE A 248 11.87 40.92 -10.69
C ILE A 248 11.70 39.55 -11.36
N MET A 249 12.69 39.08 -12.13
CA MET A 249 12.62 37.74 -12.73
C MET A 249 12.57 36.65 -11.66
N PHE A 250 13.33 36.82 -10.58
CA PHE A 250 13.39 35.89 -9.47
C PHE A 250 12.02 35.74 -8.81
N TRP A 251 11.31 36.81 -8.50
CA TRP A 251 9.95 36.73 -7.95
C TRP A 251 8.94 36.15 -8.95
N CYS A 252 9.00 36.56 -10.21
CA CYS A 252 8.10 36.05 -11.25
C CYS A 252 8.22 34.53 -11.48
N ILE A 253 9.40 33.95 -11.28
CA ILE A 253 9.63 32.50 -11.42
C ILE A 253 9.36 31.78 -10.08
N ASN A 254 9.82 32.33 -8.96
CA ASN A 254 9.69 31.67 -7.66
C ASN A 254 8.26 31.65 -7.15
N ILE A 255 7.46 32.70 -7.35
CA ILE A 255 6.08 32.74 -6.84
C ILE A 255 5.23 31.61 -7.44
N PRO A 256 5.16 31.42 -8.78
CA PRO A 256 4.42 30.30 -9.36
C PRO A 256 4.89 28.93 -8.87
N ILE A 257 6.21 28.75 -8.71
CA ILE A 257 6.78 27.47 -8.26
C ILE A 257 6.45 27.21 -6.79
N CYS A 258 6.51 28.23 -5.94
CA CYS A 258 6.05 28.14 -4.56
C CYS A 258 4.55 27.82 -4.47
N ILE A 259 3.72 28.42 -5.32
CA ILE A 259 2.28 28.12 -5.41
C ILE A 259 2.07 26.66 -5.82
N LEU A 260 2.84 26.17 -6.79
CA LEU A 260 2.78 24.78 -7.24
C LEU A 260 3.18 23.79 -6.13
N PHE A 261 4.29 24.04 -5.42
CA PHE A 261 4.69 23.21 -4.28
C PHE A 261 3.67 23.26 -3.15
N TRP A 262 3.10 24.44 -2.86
CA TRP A 262 2.04 24.59 -1.87
C TRP A 262 0.80 23.78 -2.27
N PHE A 263 0.36 23.87 -3.53
CA PHE A 263 -0.76 23.09 -4.05
C PHE A 263 -0.54 21.58 -3.93
N MET A 264 0.65 21.08 -4.31
CA MET A 264 1.01 19.67 -4.17
C MET A 264 1.07 19.22 -2.71
N SER A 265 1.53 20.09 -1.80
CA SER A 265 1.53 19.81 -0.37
C SER A 265 0.12 19.71 0.18
N VAL A 266 -0.75 20.67 -0.20
CA VAL A 266 -2.16 20.70 0.21
C VAL A 266 -2.92 19.49 -0.33
N SER A 267 -2.72 19.08 -1.59
CA SER A 267 -3.44 17.94 -2.17
C SER A 267 -3.20 16.63 -1.41
N VAL A 268 -1.96 16.38 -0.98
CA VAL A 268 -1.59 15.18 -0.20
C VAL A 268 -2.19 15.22 1.21
N VAL A 269 -2.17 16.40 1.86
CA VAL A 269 -2.73 16.58 3.21
C VAL A 269 -4.27 16.49 3.19
N LEU A 270 -4.92 17.05 2.17
CA LEU A 270 -6.38 17.01 2.01
C LEU A 270 -6.92 15.59 1.94
N LYS A 271 -6.29 14.73 1.13
CA LYS A 271 -6.68 13.32 1.02
C LYS A 271 -6.61 12.61 2.37
N ARG A 272 -5.55 12.89 3.14
CA ARG A 272 -5.38 12.28 4.46
C ARG A 272 -6.34 12.85 5.52
N LEU A 273 -6.68 14.12 5.45
CA LEU A 273 -7.68 14.74 6.33
C LEU A 273 -9.09 14.19 6.04
N ASN A 274 -9.39 13.94 4.77
CA ASN A 274 -10.64 13.30 4.36
C ASN A 274 -10.77 11.88 4.92
N ASP A 275 -9.67 11.10 4.92
CA ASP A 275 -9.64 9.76 5.55
C ASP A 275 -9.88 9.79 7.07
N LEU A 276 -9.56 10.91 7.73
CA LEU A 276 -9.65 11.04 9.20
C LEU A 276 -10.98 11.65 9.67
N ASP A 277 -11.92 11.93 8.76
CA ASP A 277 -13.18 12.65 9.02
C ASP A 277 -12.94 13.96 9.84
N MET A 278 -11.77 14.59 9.65
CA MET A 278 -11.42 15.81 10.38
C MET A 278 -12.05 17.03 9.73
N ASP A 279 -12.37 18.03 10.54
CA ASP A 279 -12.95 19.27 10.10
C ASP A 279 -11.98 20.08 9.23
N TRP A 280 -12.53 20.75 8.21
CA TRP A 280 -11.78 21.51 7.20
C TRP A 280 -10.91 22.65 7.77
N THR A 281 -11.13 23.05 9.03
CA THR A 281 -10.35 24.09 9.73
C THR A 281 -8.86 23.73 9.83
N TRP A 282 -8.52 22.44 9.83
CA TRP A 282 -7.14 21.95 9.83
C TRP A 282 -6.38 22.23 8.53
N ILE A 283 -7.10 22.53 7.43
CA ILE A 283 -6.50 22.88 6.13
C ILE A 283 -5.91 24.31 6.15
N LEU A 284 -6.43 25.19 7.00
CA LEU A 284 -5.93 26.56 7.15
C LEU A 284 -4.63 26.63 7.96
N MET A 285 -4.37 25.64 8.83
CA MET A 285 -3.17 25.61 9.65
C MET A 285 -1.84 25.51 8.87
N PRO A 286 -1.70 24.72 7.78
CA PRO A 286 -0.47 24.69 7.00
C PRO A 286 -0.18 25.96 6.18
N ILE A 287 -1.12 26.91 6.09
CA ILE A 287 -0.88 28.20 5.39
C ILE A 287 0.16 29.04 6.13
N ILE A 288 0.28 28.88 7.44
CA ILE A 288 1.31 29.56 8.22
C ILE A 288 2.53 28.62 8.24
N PRO A 289 3.67 28.98 7.62
CA PRO A 289 4.81 28.08 7.43
C PRO A 289 5.32 27.45 8.73
N ILE A 290 5.33 28.24 9.81
CA ILE A 290 5.72 27.79 11.15
C ILE A 290 4.72 26.77 11.70
N VAL A 291 3.42 27.06 11.58
CA VAL A 291 2.34 26.18 12.06
C VAL A 291 2.26 24.91 11.23
N GLY A 292 2.52 24.98 9.92
CA GLY A 292 2.61 23.82 9.04
C GLY A 292 3.70 22.83 9.46
N GLY A 293 4.85 23.33 9.92
CA GLY A 293 5.90 22.49 10.52
C GLY A 293 5.43 21.78 11.79
N PHE A 294 4.75 22.50 12.69
CA PHE A 294 4.21 21.93 13.93
C PHE A 294 3.05 20.96 13.68
N ILE A 295 2.18 21.22 12.70
CA ILE A 295 1.10 20.30 12.30
C ILE A 295 1.67 19.06 11.63
N GLY A 296 2.68 19.22 10.77
CA GLY A 296 3.39 18.10 10.16
C GLY A 296 4.01 17.21 11.23
N LEU A 297 4.64 17.82 12.24
CA LEU A 297 5.19 17.12 13.40
C LEU A 297 4.09 16.50 14.30
N TYR A 298 2.98 17.19 14.52
CA TYR A 298 1.84 16.69 15.29
C TYR A 298 1.19 15.49 14.60
N LEU A 299 0.95 15.57 13.29
CA LEU A 299 0.50 14.45 12.46
C LEU A 299 1.54 13.33 12.46
N PHE A 300 2.82 13.65 12.39
CA PHE A 300 3.92 12.69 12.49
C PHE A 300 3.91 11.93 13.83
N ILE A 301 3.71 12.63 14.95
CA ILE A 301 3.64 12.04 16.30
C ILE A 301 2.34 11.23 16.46
N LYS A 302 1.21 11.78 16.04
CA LYS A 302 -0.12 11.15 16.21
C LYS A 302 -0.30 9.93 15.30
N LEU A 303 0.25 9.98 14.09
CA LEU A 303 0.17 8.87 13.13
C LEU A 303 1.30 7.86 13.35
N GLY A 304 2.46 8.29 13.84
CA GLY A 304 3.67 7.49 13.99
C GLY A 304 4.37 7.20 12.65
N PHE A 305 5.65 6.85 12.69
CA PHE A 305 6.41 6.46 11.50
C PHE A 305 5.94 5.10 10.97
N ILE A 306 5.90 4.09 11.85
CA ILE A 306 5.71 2.67 11.49
C ILE A 306 5.13 1.93 12.72
N ARG A 307 3.90 2.24 13.12
CA ARG A 307 3.15 1.33 14.00
C ARG A 307 1.84 0.99 13.31
N GLY A 308 1.97 0.08 12.36
CA GLY A 308 0.89 -0.86 12.07
C GLY A 308 0.91 -1.87 13.21
N VAL A 309 -0.01 -1.71 14.15
CA VAL A 309 -0.45 -2.83 14.98
C VAL A 309 -1.78 -3.22 14.37
N THR A 310 -1.75 -4.36 13.67
CA THR A 310 -2.86 -5.26 13.30
C THR A 310 -4.14 -4.64 12.77
#